data_AF-A0A167XGU0-F1
#
_entry.id   AF-A0A167XGU0-F1
#
_cell.length_a   1.000
_cell.length_b   1.000
_cell.length_c   1.000
_cell.angle_alpha   90.00
_cell.angle_beta   90.00
_cell.angle_gamma   90.00
#
_symmetry.space_group_name_H-M   'P 1'
#
loop_
_entity.id
_entity.type
_entity.pdbx_description
1 polymer ?
#
loop_
_entity_poly.entity_id
_entity_poly.type
_entity_poly.pdbx_seq_one_letter_code
_entity_poly.pdbx_strand_id
1 'polypeptide(L)'
;LVTIIECVCADGTAIPPSVVFQGARRDLEWGRDNPCNASILHSPKGWTDQELGSAWLERDFEPQTAAKVKPNGYRLLILDGHNSHTTYRFCSFAAKHKIIILCLPSHTTH
;
A
#
# COMPACT_ATOMS: atom_id res chain seq x y z
N LEU A 1 -16.14 7.19 7.17
CA LEU A 1 -15.64 6.00 6.45
C LEU A 1 -14.16 5.83 6.79
N VAL A 2 -13.67 4.60 6.92
CA VAL A 2 -12.23 4.31 7.10
C VAL A 2 -11.85 3.29 6.04
N THR A 3 -10.78 3.56 5.30
CA THR A 3 -10.22 2.61 4.33
C THR A 3 -8.99 1.96 4.94
N ILE A 4 -8.86 0.65 4.79
CA ILE A 4 -7.69 -0.11 5.24
C ILE A 4 -7.02 -0.71 4.01
N ILE A 5 -5.70 -0.56 3.92
CA ILE A 5 -4.86 -1.19 2.91
C ILE A 5 -4.09 -2.30 3.63
N GLU A 6 -4.37 -3.54 3.26
CA GLU A 6 -3.70 -4.73 3.79
C GLU A 6 -2.90 -5.40 2.68
N CYS A 7 -1.79 -6.06 3.06
CA CYS A 7 -0.99 -6.82 2.12
C CYS A 7 -0.45 -8.09 2.79
N VAL A 8 -0.67 -9.21 2.11
CA VAL A 8 -0.26 -10.53 2.54
C VAL A 8 0.82 -11.04 1.59
N CYS A 9 1.93 -11.50 2.16
CA CYS A 9 3.05 -12.07 1.45
C CYS A 9 2.76 -13.54 1.08
N ALA A 10 3.44 -14.03 0.05
CA ALA A 10 3.28 -15.42 -0.41
C ALA A 10 3.70 -16.48 0.62
N ASP A 11 4.48 -16.11 1.64
CA ASP A 11 4.85 -16.97 2.77
C ASP A 11 3.77 -17.04 3.86
N GLY A 12 2.61 -16.40 3.64
CA GLY A 12 1.49 -16.34 4.58
C GLY A 12 1.62 -15.25 5.64
N THR A 13 2.69 -14.47 5.66
CA THR A 13 2.86 -13.35 6.60
C THR A 13 2.18 -12.08 6.08
N ALA A 14 1.58 -11.29 6.97
CA ALA A 14 1.09 -9.96 6.62
C ALA A 14 2.16 -8.89 6.92
N ILE A 15 2.11 -7.78 6.19
CA ILE A 15 2.77 -6.54 6.63
C ILE A 15 1.78 -5.69 7.43
N PRO A 16 2.23 -4.89 8.42
CA PRO A 16 1.44 -3.85 9.06
C PRO A 16 0.52 -3.10 8.09
N PRO A 17 -0.77 -2.95 8.44
CA PRO A 17 -1.74 -2.34 7.54
C PRO A 17 -1.54 -0.82 7.47
N SER A 18 -2.16 -0.19 6.47
CA SER A 18 -2.30 1.26 6.43
C SER A 18 -3.76 1.65 6.57
N VAL A 19 -4.04 2.61 7.44
CA VAL A 19 -5.39 3.07 7.76
C VAL A 19 -5.55 4.49 7.26
N VAL A 20 -6.50 4.71 6.35
CA VAL A 20 -6.85 6.01 5.77
C VAL A 20 -8.13 6.51 6.43
N PHE A 21 -7.98 7.55 7.25
CA PHE A 21 -9.12 8.24 7.86
C PHE A 21 -9.68 9.31 6.93
N GLN A 22 -11.00 9.51 7.00
CA GLN A 22 -11.64 10.63 6.34
C GLN A 22 -11.40 11.92 7.13
N GLY A 23 -10.72 12.89 6.52
CA GLY A 23 -10.50 14.20 7.10
C GLY A 23 -9.64 15.10 6.22
N ALA A 24 -9.88 16.40 6.29
CA ALA A 24 -9.05 17.40 5.61
C ALA A 24 -7.69 17.62 6.30
N ARG A 25 -7.56 17.18 7.56
CA ARG A 25 -6.34 17.24 8.37
C ARG A 25 -6.20 15.96 9.17
N ARG A 26 -4.96 15.64 9.53
CA ARG A 26 -4.66 14.55 10.45
C ARG A 26 -5.04 14.94 11.88
N ASP A 27 -5.86 14.11 12.51
CA ASP A 27 -6.05 14.15 13.97
C ASP A 27 -4.88 13.44 14.66
N LEU A 28 -4.34 14.04 15.72
CA LEU A 28 -3.23 13.48 16.50
C LEU A 28 -3.68 12.32 17.40
N GLU A 29 -4.99 12.21 17.67
CA GLU A 29 -5.56 11.08 18.39
C GLU A 29 -5.54 9.79 17.56
N TRP A 30 -5.48 9.90 16.22
CA TRP A 30 -5.45 8.74 15.34
C TRP A 30 -4.14 7.98 15.48
N GLY A 31 -4.25 6.71 15.89
CA GLY A 31 -3.11 5.84 16.16
C GLY A 31 -2.43 6.09 17.50
N ARG A 32 -3.07 6.80 18.44
CA ARG A 32 -2.58 6.91 19.83
C ARG A 32 -2.44 5.53 20.49
N ASP A 33 -3.41 4.65 20.26
CA ASP A 33 -3.34 3.22 20.56
C ASP A 33 -3.28 2.44 19.24
N ASN A 34 -2.09 1.93 18.89
CA ASN A 34 -1.80 1.33 17.59
C ASN A 34 -1.10 -0.02 17.75
N PRO A 35 -1.80 -1.06 18.25
CA PRO A 35 -1.21 -2.37 18.51
C PRO A 35 -0.71 -3.07 17.24
N CYS A 36 -1.26 -2.71 16.08
CA CYS A 36 -0.89 -3.29 14.78
C CYS A 36 0.28 -2.55 14.09
N ASN A 37 0.85 -1.52 14.72
CA ASN A 37 1.84 -0.63 14.11
C ASN A 37 1.42 -0.13 12.72
N ALA A 38 0.13 0.19 12.57
CA ALA A 38 -0.45 0.61 11.32
C ALA A 38 0.03 2.00 10.91
N SER A 39 0.26 2.21 9.62
CA SER A 39 0.51 3.54 9.08
C SER A 39 -0.79 4.35 9.06
N ILE A 40 -0.75 5.54 9.67
CA ILE A 40 -1.93 6.41 9.80
C ILE A 40 -1.91 7.49 8.72
N LEU A 41 -2.81 7.35 7.77
CA LEU A 41 -3.00 8.23 6.61
C LEU A 41 -4.36 8.92 6.70
N HIS A 42 -4.55 9.96 5.88
CA HIS A 42 -5.84 10.64 5.79
C HIS A 42 -6.10 11.15 4.37
N SER A 43 -7.37 11.21 3.98
CA SER A 43 -7.81 11.92 2.78
C SER A 43 -9.15 12.62 3.05
N PRO A 44 -9.44 13.75 2.37
CA PRO A 44 -10.71 14.46 2.56
C PRO A 44 -11.96 13.58 2.33
N LYS A 45 -11.84 12.58 1.46
CA LYS A 45 -12.91 11.68 1.07
C LYS A 45 -12.87 10.32 1.80
N GLY A 46 -11.80 10.03 2.54
CA GLY A 46 -11.65 8.80 3.32
C GLY A 46 -11.36 7.55 2.50
N TRP A 47 -11.05 7.71 1.21
CA TRP A 47 -10.62 6.62 0.32
C TRP A 47 -9.19 6.87 -0.19
N THR A 48 -8.55 5.83 -0.71
CA THR A 48 -7.23 5.90 -1.33
C THR A 48 -7.30 6.68 -2.65
N ASP A 49 -6.30 7.52 -2.89
CA ASP A 49 -6.04 8.14 -4.19
C ASP A 49 -4.65 7.74 -4.71
N GLN A 50 -4.28 8.26 -5.87
CA GLN A 50 -3.00 7.95 -6.52
C GLN A 50 -1.79 8.36 -5.68
N GLU A 51 -1.90 9.45 -4.90
CA GLU A 51 -0.82 9.95 -4.05
C GLU A 51 -0.66 9.06 -2.83
N LEU A 52 -1.76 8.68 -2.18
CA LEU A 52 -1.77 7.75 -1.07
C LEU A 52 -1.28 6.36 -1.48
N GLY A 53 -1.68 5.86 -2.66
CA GLY A 53 -1.17 4.59 -3.18
C GLY A 53 0.35 4.63 -3.40
N SER A 54 0.88 5.73 -3.96
CA SER A 54 2.32 5.91 -4.13
C SER A 54 3.04 6.04 -2.78
N ALA A 55 2.47 6.78 -1.83
CA ALA A 55 3.03 6.92 -0.50
C ALA A 55 3.06 5.57 0.25
N TRP A 56 2.01 4.77 0.13
CA TRP A 56 1.95 3.41 0.68
C TRP A 56 3.03 2.51 0.07
N LEU A 57 3.21 2.54 -1.26
CA LEU A 57 4.25 1.76 -1.92
C LEU A 57 5.65 2.14 -1.40
N GLU A 58 5.92 3.45 -1.31
CA GLU A 58 7.22 4.01 -0.92
C GLU A 58 7.54 3.83 0.57
N ARG A 59 6.55 3.98 1.45
CA ARG A 59 6.76 4.06 2.91
C ARG A 59 6.44 2.77 3.64
N ASP A 60 5.52 1.97 3.11
CA ASP A 60 5.01 0.79 3.80
C ASP A 60 5.44 -0.48 3.07
N PHE A 61 5.04 -0.67 1.81
CA PHE A 61 5.28 -1.91 1.09
C PHE A 61 6.77 -2.17 0.84
N GLU A 62 7.49 -1.20 0.27
CA GLU A 62 8.89 -1.36 -0.13
C GLU A 62 9.81 -1.74 1.05
N PRO A 63 9.89 -0.97 2.16
CA PRO A 63 10.83 -1.28 3.23
C PRO A 63 10.50 -2.60 3.94
N GLN A 64 9.21 -2.90 4.14
CA GLN A 64 8.78 -4.09 4.88
C GLN A 64 8.97 -5.37 4.08
N THR A 65 8.77 -5.33 2.76
CA THR A 65 8.97 -6.49 1.90
C THR A 65 10.43 -6.65 1.47
N ALA A 66 11.21 -5.56 1.38
CA ALA A 66 12.64 -5.62 1.08
C ALA A 66 13.40 -6.42 2.14
N ALA A 67 13.04 -6.24 3.41
CA ALA A 67 13.63 -6.98 4.53
C ALA A 67 13.36 -8.49 4.49
N LYS A 68 12.32 -8.92 3.75
CA LYS A 68 11.90 -10.34 3.66
C LYS A 68 12.54 -11.08 2.47
N VAL A 69 13.16 -10.38 1.52
CA VAL A 69 13.76 -10.99 0.34
C VAL A 69 15.28 -11.01 0.43
N LYS A 70 15.90 -11.96 -0.30
CA LYS A 70 17.36 -11.98 -0.46
C LYS A 70 17.84 -10.65 -1.07
N PRO A 71 19.07 -10.21 -0.76
CA PRO A 71 19.66 -9.07 -1.44
C PRO A 71 19.52 -9.20 -2.96
N ASN A 72 19.08 -8.12 -3.62
CA ASN A 72 18.80 -8.07 -5.05
C ASN A 72 17.61 -8.91 -5.57
N GLY A 73 16.80 -9.50 -4.71
CA GLY A 73 15.59 -10.25 -5.09
C GLY A 73 14.47 -9.38 -5.66
N TYR A 74 13.70 -9.96 -6.58
CA TYR A 74 12.47 -9.35 -7.09
C TYR A 74 11.28 -9.66 -6.19
N ARG A 75 10.31 -8.74 -6.18
CA ARG A 75 9.04 -8.88 -5.46
C ARG A 75 7.89 -8.70 -6.45
N LEU A 76 6.87 -9.52 -6.36
CA LEU A 76 5.65 -9.39 -7.16
C LEU A 76 4.56 -8.74 -6.30
N LEU A 77 4.02 -7.62 -6.76
CA LEU A 77 2.88 -6.94 -6.16
C LEU A 77 1.67 -7.12 -7.06
N ILE A 78 0.64 -7.82 -6.56
CA ILE A 78 -0.61 -8.05 -7.26
C ILE A 78 -1.65 -7.05 -6.75
N LEU A 79 -2.27 -6.30 -7.66
CA LEU A 79 -3.29 -5.29 -7.35
C LEU A 79 -4.58 -5.59 -8.10
N ASP A 80 -5.72 -5.22 -7.52
CA ASP A 80 -6.96 -5.14 -8.27
C ASP A 80 -6.81 -4.02 -9.33
N GLY A 81 -7.35 -4.24 -10.54
CA GLY A 81 -7.17 -3.37 -11.69
C GLY A 81 -7.84 -1.99 -11.58
N HIS A 82 -7.99 -1.44 -10.37
CA HIS A 82 -8.50 -0.10 -10.14
C HIS A 82 -7.50 0.92 -10.70
N ASN A 83 -8.00 1.80 -11.58
CA ASN A 83 -7.26 2.91 -12.23
C ASN A 83 -6.53 3.91 -11.29
N SER A 84 -6.61 3.73 -9.97
CA SER A 84 -5.82 4.47 -8.98
C SER A 84 -4.37 3.96 -8.83
N HIS A 85 -4.04 2.77 -9.34
CA HIS A 85 -2.81 2.04 -9.01
C HIS A 85 -1.69 2.09 -10.06
N THR A 86 -1.81 2.91 -11.11
CA THR A 86 -0.91 2.84 -12.29
C THR A 86 -0.43 4.21 -12.76
N THR A 87 -0.09 5.10 -11.83
CA THR A 87 0.62 6.33 -12.21
C THR A 87 2.05 6.02 -12.65
N TYR A 88 2.61 6.88 -13.52
CA TYR A 88 4.02 6.77 -13.91
C TYR A 88 4.95 6.77 -12.69
N ARG A 89 4.66 7.59 -11.67
CA ARG A 89 5.44 7.65 -10.43
C ARG A 89 5.43 6.30 -9.71
N PHE A 90 4.25 5.72 -9.53
CA PHE A 90 4.09 4.42 -8.87
C PHE A 90 4.88 3.32 -9.60
N CYS A 91 4.71 3.21 -10.92
CA CYS A 91 5.41 2.22 -11.73
C CYS A 91 6.92 2.45 -11.79
N SER A 92 7.36 3.71 -11.89
CA SER A 92 8.78 4.08 -11.93
C SER A 92 9.48 3.73 -10.61
N PHE A 93 8.85 4.04 -9.48
CA PHE A 93 9.36 3.66 -8.17
C PHE A 93 9.43 2.13 -8.02
N ALA A 94 8.35 1.42 -8.37
CA ALA A 94 8.33 -0.04 -8.32
C ALA A 94 9.47 -0.67 -9.15
N ALA A 95 9.63 -0.22 -10.40
CA ALA A 95 10.70 -0.70 -11.28
C ALA A 95 12.10 -0.47 -10.69
N LYS A 96 12.35 0.72 -10.13
CA LYS A 96 13.63 1.06 -9.47
C LYS A 96 13.94 0.15 -8.27
N HIS A 97 12.91 -0.30 -7.57
CA HIS A 97 13.02 -1.15 -6.38
C HIS A 97 12.81 -2.66 -6.65
N LYS A 98 12.87 -3.08 -7.93
CA LYS A 98 12.67 -4.49 -8.35
C LYS A 98 11.32 -5.07 -7.90
N ILE A 99 10.30 -4.22 -7.88
CA ILE A 99 8.92 -4.61 -7.63
C ILE A 99 8.23 -4.72 -9.00
N ILE A 100 7.78 -5.92 -9.33
CA ILE A 100 6.97 -6.20 -10.51
C ILE A 100 5.52 -5.96 -10.11
N ILE A 101 4.81 -5.10 -10.84
CA ILE A 101 3.38 -4.85 -10.63
C ILE A 101 2.59 -5.74 -11.59
N LEU A 102 1.64 -6.48 -11.05
CA LEU A 102 0.64 -7.24 -11.80
C LEU A 102 -0.75 -6.72 -11.44
N CYS A 103 -1.42 -6.07 -12.38
CA CYS A 103 -2.81 -5.67 -12.21
C CYS A 103 -3.74 -6.77 -12.74
N LEU A 104 -4.66 -7.24 -11.91
CA LEU A 104 -5.67 -8.18 -12.34
C LEU A 104 -6.66 -7.49 -13.31
N PRO A 105 -7.10 -8.18 -14.39
CA PRO A 105 -8.10 -7.62 -15.30
C PRO A 105 -9.40 -7.29 -14.55
N SER A 106 -10.13 -6.27 -15.01
CA SER A 106 -11.41 -5.89 -14.42
C SER A 106 -12.38 -7.08 -14.40
N HIS A 107 -13.15 -7.20 -13.32
CA HIS A 107 -14.16 -8.25 -13.11
C HIS A 107 -13.62 -9.70 -13.02
N THR A 108 -12.37 -9.91 -12.61
CA THR A 108 -11.78 -11.27 -12.47
C THR A 108 -11.57 -11.77 -11.03
N THR A 109 -12.17 -11.09 -10.03
CA THR A 109 -12.07 -11.44 -8.60
C THR A 109 -13.31 -12.12 -8.04
N HIS A 110 -14.00 -12.96 -8.82
CA HIS A 110 -15.16 -13.73 -8.36
C HIS A 110 -14.77 -15.14 -7.88
#